data_AF-A0A0R1M0Z4-F1
#
_entry.id   AF-A0A0R1M0Z4-F1
#
_cell.length_a   1.000
_cell.length_b   1.000
_cell.length_c   1.000
_cell.angle_alpha   90.00
_cell.angle_beta   90.00
_cell.angle_gamma   90.00
#
_symmetry.space_group_name_H-M   'P 1'
#
loop_
_entity.id
_entity.type
_entity.pdbx_description
1 polymer ?
#
loop_
_entity_poly.entity_id
_entity_poly.type
_entity_poly.pdbx_seq_one_letter_code
_entity_poly.pdbx_strand_id
1 'polypeptide(L)'
;MIWLQTGIKKELRVRKENITKYQWLKIWGPGLIVMLADTDAGCLITAAQSGAQWGYTMILPQILLIPILYMAQEMTVRLGIVTHKGHGELIRENFGTGWAWLSAGTLAVSAIGALLTEFIGVAGVGELFGIS
;
A
#
# COMPACT_ATOMS: atom_id res chain seq x y z
N MET A 1 -2.11 47.90 23.34
CA MET A 1 -2.21 46.50 23.80
C MET A 1 -3.13 45.63 22.92
N ILE A 2 -4.25 46.15 22.41
CA ILE A 2 -5.22 45.39 21.58
C ILE A 2 -4.65 44.98 20.21
N TRP A 3 -3.85 45.84 19.55
CA TRP A 3 -3.26 45.54 18.23
C TRP A 3 -2.29 44.35 18.22
N LEU A 4 -1.52 44.14 19.30
CA LEU A 4 -0.60 43.00 19.41
C LEU A 4 -1.34 41.67 19.54
N GLN A 5 -2.46 41.64 20.28
CA GLN A 5 -3.24 40.41 20.45
C GLN A 5 -3.96 39.98 19.16
N THR A 6 -4.40 40.93 18.33
CA THR A 6 -5.05 40.62 17.05
C THR A 6 -4.08 40.03 16.04
N GLY A 7 -2.84 40.54 15.97
CA GLY A 7 -1.78 40.01 15.12
C GLY A 7 -1.39 38.58 15.49
N ILE A 8 -1.18 38.31 16.78
CA ILE A 8 -0.84 36.97 17.30
C ILE A 8 -1.97 35.97 17.03
N LYS A 9 -3.24 36.36 17.23
CA LYS A 9 -4.38 35.47 16.91
C LYS A 9 -4.47 35.16 15.42
N LYS A 10 -4.13 36.10 14.55
CA LYS A 10 -4.12 35.91 13.09
C LYS A 10 -3.02 34.93 12.68
N GLU A 11 -1.81 35.09 13.21
CA GLU A 11 -0.71 34.14 12.96
C GLU A 11 -0.99 32.75 13.52
N LEU A 12 -1.51 32.64 14.74
CA LEU A 12 -1.89 31.34 15.32
C LEU A 12 -3.00 30.65 14.52
N ARG A 13 -3.94 31.42 13.94
CA ARG A 13 -5.00 30.89 13.08
C ARG A 13 -4.44 30.39 11.74
N VAL A 14 -3.60 31.18 11.08
CA VAL A 14 -2.94 30.80 9.81
C VAL A 14 -2.00 29.60 10.00
N ARG A 15 -1.28 29.54 11.13
CA ARG A 15 -0.41 28.41 11.47
C ARG A 15 -1.22 27.15 11.75
N LYS A 16 -2.36 27.25 12.45
CA LYS A 16 -3.29 26.11 12.60
C LYS A 16 -3.81 25.65 11.24
N GLU A 17 -4.27 26.55 10.39
CA GLU A 17 -4.85 26.25 9.08
C GLU A 17 -3.87 25.54 8.13
N ASN A 18 -2.60 25.96 8.12
CA ASN A 18 -1.55 25.28 7.35
C ASN A 18 -1.19 23.91 7.94
N ILE A 19 -1.18 23.75 9.27
CA ILE A 19 -0.95 22.44 9.90
C ILE A 19 -2.08 21.45 9.56
N THR A 20 -3.34 21.89 9.54
CA THR A 20 -4.48 21.03 9.16
C THR A 20 -4.42 20.60 7.70
N LYS A 21 -3.91 21.46 6.79
CA LYS A 21 -3.86 21.17 5.36
C LYS A 21 -2.90 20.02 5.01
N TYR A 22 -1.76 19.90 5.70
CA TYR A 22 -0.80 18.81 5.50
C TYR A 22 -1.08 17.56 6.35
N GLN A 23 -2.01 17.61 7.31
CA GLN A 23 -2.40 16.41 8.07
C GLN A 23 -3.08 15.37 7.19
N TRP A 24 -3.85 15.77 6.19
CA TRP A 24 -4.45 14.85 5.23
C TRP A 24 -3.39 14.04 4.50
N LEU A 25 -2.31 14.66 4.05
CA LEU A 25 -1.22 13.95 3.35
C LEU A 25 -0.58 12.85 4.21
N LYS A 26 -0.51 13.04 5.53
CA LYS A 26 0.00 12.01 6.47
C LYS A 26 -0.92 10.80 6.59
N ILE A 27 -2.24 11.00 6.47
CA ILE A 27 -3.23 9.93 6.55
C ILE A 27 -3.25 9.09 5.26
N TRP A 28 -2.99 9.74 4.12
CA TRP A 28 -2.97 9.07 2.81
C TRP A 28 -1.71 8.22 2.59
N GLY A 29 -0.61 8.52 3.28
CA GLY A 29 0.68 7.85 3.10
C GLY A 29 0.60 6.31 3.16
N PRO A 30 0.08 5.70 4.23
CA PRO A 30 -0.05 4.25 4.34
C PRO A 30 -0.90 3.63 3.23
N GLY A 31 -2.02 4.26 2.87
CA GLY A 31 -2.90 3.77 1.80
C GLY A 31 -2.24 3.81 0.42
N LEU A 32 -1.49 4.88 0.12
CA LEU A 32 -0.75 4.99 -1.13
C LEU A 32 0.38 3.96 -1.23
N ILE A 33 1.08 3.67 -0.14
CA ILE A 33 2.14 2.65 -0.12
C ILE A 33 1.54 1.27 -0.43
N VAL A 34 0.41 0.92 0.18
CA VAL A 34 -0.28 -0.35 -0.09
C VAL A 34 -0.77 -0.42 -1.54
N MET A 35 -1.35 0.66 -2.06
CA MET A 35 -1.82 0.73 -3.45
C MET A 35 -0.67 0.53 -4.46
N LEU A 36 0.48 1.17 -4.22
CA LEU A 36 1.65 1.03 -5.08
C LEU A 36 2.26 -0.38 -4.99
N ALA A 37 2.27 -0.97 -3.79
CA ALA A 37 2.73 -2.35 -3.61
C ALA A 37 1.83 -3.37 -4.32
N ASP A 38 0.52 -3.12 -4.40
CA ASP A 38 -0.44 -3.99 -5.10
C ASP A 38 -0.40 -3.82 -6.63
N THR A 39 0.21 -2.73 -7.13
CA THR A 39 0.36 -2.41 -8.56
C THR A 39 1.80 -2.63 -9.03
N ASP A 40 2.42 -3.72 -8.59
CA ASP A 40 3.76 -4.11 -9.00
C ASP A 40 3.80 -4.62 -10.46
N ALA A 41 5.01 -4.84 -10.98
CA ALA A 41 5.22 -5.35 -12.33
C ALA A 41 4.54 -6.71 -12.56
N GLY A 42 4.46 -7.56 -11.53
CA GLY A 42 3.81 -8.87 -11.59
C GLY A 42 2.31 -8.75 -11.86
N CYS A 43 1.64 -7.85 -11.13
CA CYS A 43 0.23 -7.53 -11.34
C CYS A 43 -0.03 -6.96 -12.73
N LEU A 44 0.82 -6.04 -13.22
CA LEU A 44 0.67 -5.48 -14.57
C LEU A 44 0.85 -6.53 -15.68
N ILE A 45 1.88 -7.37 -15.58
CA ILE A 45 2.16 -8.43 -16.57
C ILE A 45 0.99 -9.41 -16.61
N THR A 46 0.48 -9.83 -15.44
CA THR A 46 -0.65 -10.75 -15.34
C THR A 46 -1.93 -10.13 -15.91
N ALA A 47 -2.19 -8.85 -15.63
CA ALA A 47 -3.31 -8.12 -16.21
C ALA A 47 -3.19 -8.00 -17.76
N ALA A 48 -1.98 -7.74 -18.27
CA ALA A 48 -1.74 -7.66 -19.70
C ALA A 48 -1.92 -9.01 -20.40
N GLN A 49 -1.38 -10.09 -19.83
CA GLN A 49 -1.52 -11.44 -20.36
C GLN A 49 -2.96 -11.94 -20.31
N SER A 50 -3.64 -11.74 -19.18
CA SER A 50 -5.05 -12.12 -19.04
C SER A 50 -5.95 -11.31 -19.98
N GLY A 51 -5.69 -10.02 -20.17
CA GLY A 51 -6.38 -9.18 -21.16
C GLY A 51 -6.15 -9.63 -22.60
N ALA A 52 -4.92 -10.03 -22.94
CA ALA A 52 -4.60 -10.55 -24.28
C ALA A 52 -5.27 -11.91 -24.57
N GLN A 53 -5.37 -12.78 -23.57
CA GLN A 53 -5.92 -14.13 -23.74
C GLN A 53 -7.45 -14.19 -23.62
N TRP A 54 -8.04 -13.43 -22.69
CA TRP A 54 -9.47 -13.52 -22.34
C TRP A 54 -10.28 -12.27 -22.72
N GLY A 55 -9.63 -11.25 -23.29
CA GLY A 55 -10.26 -9.99 -23.64
C GLY A 55 -10.90 -9.31 -22.43
N TYR A 56 -12.12 -8.81 -22.62
CA TYR A 56 -12.87 -8.08 -21.59
C TYR A 56 -13.54 -8.96 -20.53
N THR A 57 -13.51 -10.30 -20.67
CA THR A 57 -14.18 -11.22 -19.75
C THR A 57 -13.62 -11.16 -18.32
N MET A 58 -12.33 -10.79 -18.17
CA MET A 58 -11.67 -10.68 -16.86
C MET A 58 -11.98 -9.40 -16.09
N ILE A 59 -12.68 -8.43 -16.70
CA ILE A 59 -13.06 -7.18 -16.01
C ILE A 59 -14.09 -7.44 -14.90
N LEU A 60 -15.06 -8.33 -15.15
CA LEU A 60 -16.11 -8.60 -14.18
C LEU A 60 -15.56 -9.25 -12.88
N PRO A 61 -14.70 -10.29 -12.95
CA PRO A 61 -13.97 -10.78 -11.77
C PRO A 61 -13.18 -9.69 -11.06
N GLN A 62 -12.49 -8.82 -11.79
CA GLN A 62 -11.68 -7.75 -11.20
C GLN A 62 -12.52 -6.77 -10.39
N ILE A 63 -13.69 -6.36 -10.91
CA ILE A 63 -14.63 -5.50 -10.18
C ILE A 63 -15.17 -6.19 -8.92
N LEU A 64 -15.43 -7.49 -8.98
CA LEU A 64 -15.90 -8.26 -7.84
C LEU A 64 -14.84 -8.40 -6.74
N LEU A 65 -13.55 -8.42 -7.10
CA LEU A 65 -12.42 -8.49 -6.17
C LEU A 65 -12.21 -7.19 -5.39
N ILE A 66 -12.56 -6.02 -5.94
CA ILE A 66 -12.40 -4.71 -5.29
C ILE A 66 -12.97 -4.68 -3.86
N PRO A 67 -14.27 -4.99 -3.61
CA PRO A 67 -14.82 -4.93 -2.26
C PRO A 67 -14.18 -5.94 -1.30
N ILE A 68 -13.76 -7.11 -1.80
CA ILE A 68 -13.11 -8.15 -0.99
C ILE A 68 -11.73 -7.66 -0.52
N LEU A 69 -10.94 -7.12 -1.43
CA LEU A 69 -9.63 -6.54 -1.12
C LEU A 69 -9.75 -5.34 -0.18
N TYR A 70 -10.76 -4.48 -0.40
CA TYR A 70 -11.03 -3.37 0.50
C TYR A 70 -11.34 -3.83 1.93
N MET A 71 -12.17 -4.86 2.10
CA MET A 71 -12.44 -5.43 3.43
C MET A 71 -11.16 -6.00 4.07
N ALA A 72 -10.32 -6.69 3.32
CA ALA A 72 -9.05 -7.21 3.83
C ALA A 72 -8.10 -6.09 4.30
N GLN A 73 -7.99 -5.01 3.53
CA GLN A 73 -7.17 -3.86 3.87
C GLN A 73 -7.73 -3.11 5.10
N GLU A 74 -9.04 -2.89 5.16
CA GLU A 74 -9.71 -2.24 6.30
C GLU A 74 -9.47 -3.02 7.59
N MET A 75 -9.63 -4.35 7.57
CA MET A 75 -9.36 -5.20 8.73
C MET A 75 -7.89 -5.15 9.16
N THR A 76 -6.96 -5.16 8.20
CA THR A 76 -5.52 -5.08 8.47
C THR A 76 -5.15 -3.76 9.13
N VAL A 77 -5.68 -2.64 8.60
CA VAL A 77 -5.47 -1.30 9.15
C VAL A 77 -6.11 -1.18 10.53
N ARG A 78 -7.36 -1.64 10.69
CA ARG A 78 -8.06 -1.62 11.99
C ARG A 78 -7.30 -2.42 13.03
N LEU A 79 -6.80 -3.60 12.67
CA LEU A 79 -6.02 -4.45 13.56
C LEU A 79 -4.71 -3.75 13.98
N GLY A 80 -3.98 -3.15 13.04
CA GLY A 80 -2.74 -2.41 13.33
C GLY A 80 -2.97 -1.18 14.22
N ILE A 81 -4.07 -0.44 14.01
CA ILE A 81 -4.43 0.72 14.84
C ILE A 81 -4.85 0.30 16.25
N VAL A 82 -5.69 -0.73 16.38
CA VAL A 82 -6.23 -1.17 17.69
C VAL A 82 -5.18 -1.83 18.57
N THR A 83 -4.31 -2.65 17.97
CA THR A 83 -3.31 -3.40 18.73
C THR A 83 -2.00 -2.65 18.92
N HIS A 84 -1.75 -1.61 18.12
CA HIS A 84 -0.46 -0.92 18.02
C HIS A 84 0.73 -1.85 17.73
N LYS A 85 0.48 -3.02 17.15
CA LYS A 85 1.48 -4.04 16.83
C LYS A 85 1.40 -4.41 15.35
N GLY A 86 2.54 -4.83 14.80
CA GLY A 86 2.59 -5.35 13.44
C GLY A 86 1.95 -6.73 13.34
N HIS A 87 1.48 -7.10 12.14
CA HIS A 87 0.84 -8.40 11.87
C HIS A 87 1.71 -9.59 12.33
N GLY A 88 3.03 -9.55 12.09
CA GLY A 88 3.95 -10.60 12.52
C GLY A 88 4.10 -10.71 14.05
N GLU A 89 4.04 -9.60 14.78
CA GLU A 89 4.09 -9.60 16.24
C GLU A 89 2.81 -10.21 16.82
N LEU A 90 1.65 -9.87 16.24
CA LEU A 90 0.37 -10.47 16.64
C LEU A 90 0.32 -11.98 16.40
N ILE A 91 0.90 -12.46 15.29
CA ILE A 91 1.02 -13.90 15.04
C ILE A 91 1.89 -14.54 16.12
N ARG A 92 3.04 -13.93 16.43
CA ARG A 92 3.96 -14.45 17.45
C ARG A 92 3.31 -14.52 18.82
N GLU A 93 2.52 -13.52 19.21
CA GLU A 93 1.86 -13.47 20.51
C GLU A 93 0.69 -14.45 20.63
N ASN A 94 -0.12 -14.61 19.58
CA ASN A 94 -1.33 -15.45 19.65
C ASN A 94 -1.09 -16.91 19.23
N PHE A 95 -0.19 -17.15 18.28
CA PHE A 95 0.06 -18.48 17.70
C PHE A 95 1.45 -19.03 18.07
N GLY A 96 2.34 -18.21 18.62
CA GLY A 96 3.68 -18.60 19.03
C GLY A 96 4.74 -18.43 17.94
N THR A 97 6.00 -18.69 18.31
CA THR A 97 7.18 -18.38 17.51
C THR A 97 7.27 -19.19 16.20
N GLY A 98 6.81 -20.45 16.20
CA GLY A 98 6.86 -21.29 15.00
C GLY A 98 5.99 -20.75 13.86
N TRP A 99 4.74 -20.37 14.17
CA TRP A 99 3.81 -19.78 13.19
C TRP A 99 4.24 -18.39 12.74
N ALA A 100 4.87 -17.62 13.61
CA ALA A 100 5.47 -16.34 13.24
C ALA A 100 6.59 -16.50 12.22
N TRP A 101 7.48 -17.48 12.39
CA TRP A 101 8.53 -17.80 11.42
C TRP A 101 7.98 -18.32 10.11
N LEU A 102 6.92 -19.15 10.14
CA LEU A 102 6.25 -19.59 8.92
C LEU A 102 5.68 -18.39 8.14
N SER A 103 4.96 -17.49 8.81
CA SER A 103 4.42 -16.28 8.19
C SER A 103 5.51 -15.33 7.69
N ALA A 104 6.62 -15.20 8.41
CA ALA A 104 7.75 -14.39 7.98
C ALA A 104 8.44 -15.02 6.75
N GLY A 105 8.54 -16.36 6.72
CA GLY A 105 9.09 -17.11 5.59
C GLY A 105 8.25 -16.96 4.33
N THR A 106 6.92 -17.10 4.43
CA THR A 106 6.02 -16.89 3.28
C THR A 106 6.09 -15.44 2.77
N LEU A 107 6.16 -14.46 3.68
CA LEU A 107 6.35 -13.06 3.31
C LEU A 107 7.70 -12.85 2.60
N ALA A 108 8.78 -13.45 3.08
CA ALA A 108 10.10 -13.35 2.46
C ALA A 108 10.12 -13.94 1.05
N VAL A 109 9.51 -15.12 0.85
CA VAL A 109 9.39 -15.74 -0.48
C VAL A 109 8.55 -14.86 -1.41
N SER A 110 7.43 -14.30 -0.92
CA SER A 110 6.60 -13.37 -1.69
C SER A 110 7.37 -12.12 -2.09
N ALA A 111 8.14 -11.54 -1.17
CA ALA A 111 8.95 -10.35 -1.44
C ALA A 111 10.05 -10.61 -2.46
N ILE A 112 10.71 -11.78 -2.40
CA ILE A 112 11.67 -12.20 -3.43
C ILE A 112 10.98 -12.35 -4.78
N GLY A 113 9.79 -12.97 -4.81
CA GLY A 113 8.97 -13.08 -6.01
C GLY A 113 8.65 -11.72 -6.65
N ALA A 114 8.21 -10.76 -5.83
CA ALA A 114 7.92 -9.39 -6.27
C ALA A 114 9.17 -8.67 -6.79
N LEU A 115 10.33 -8.84 -6.13
CA LEU A 115 11.59 -8.28 -6.63
C LEU A 115 11.97 -8.87 -7.99
N LEU A 116 11.82 -10.18 -8.15
CA LEU A 116 12.10 -10.84 -9.43
C LEU A 116 11.20 -10.32 -10.55
N THR A 117 9.89 -10.17 -10.30
CA THR A 117 8.95 -9.62 -11.30
C THR A 117 9.26 -8.16 -11.64
N GLU A 118 9.67 -7.35 -10.67
CA GLU A 118 10.13 -5.98 -10.90
C GLU A 118 11.36 -5.94 -11.84
N PHE A 119 12.36 -6.79 -11.61
CA PHE A 119 13.52 -6.88 -12.51
C PHE A 119 13.14 -7.37 -13.91
N ILE A 120 12.23 -8.34 -14.02
CA ILE A 120 11.70 -8.79 -15.31
C ILE A 120 10.96 -7.65 -16.03
N GLY A 121 10.16 -6.87 -15.30
CA GLY A 121 9.47 -5.70 -15.83
C GLY A 121 10.46 -4.66 -16.39
N VAL A 122 11.50 -4.32 -15.62
CA VAL A 122 12.55 -3.39 -16.06
C VAL A 122 13.31 -3.93 -17.28
N ALA A 123 13.67 -5.22 -17.28
CA ALA A 123 14.35 -5.85 -18.41
C ALA A 123 13.48 -5.87 -19.68
N GLY A 124 12.20 -6.22 -19.55
CA GLY A 124 11.26 -6.22 -20.67
C GLY A 124 11.05 -4.81 -21.25
N VAL A 125 10.99 -3.78 -20.41
CA VAL A 125 10.97 -2.39 -20.88
C VAL A 125 12.30 -2.02 -21.56
N GLY A 126 13.44 -2.44 -21.01
CA GLY A 126 14.76 -2.22 -21.62
C GLY A 126 14.88 -2.79 -23.03
N GLU A 127 14.34 -3.99 -23.25
CA GLU A 127 14.30 -4.65 -24.55
C GLU A 127 13.49 -3.86 -25.58
N LEU A 128 12.36 -3.25 -25.16
CA LEU A 128 11.56 -2.36 -26.03
C LEU A 128 12.35 -1.13 -26.51
N PHE A 129 13.32 -0.66 -25.72
CA PHE A 129 14.21 0.45 -26.08
C PHE A 129 15.51 -0.01 -26.76
N GLY A 130 15.66 -1.30 -27.06
CA GLY A 130 16.83 -1.86 -27.75
C GLY A 130 18.07 -1.99 -26.85
N ILE A 131 17.90 -1.92 -25.53
CA ILE A 131 18.95 -2.18 -24.54
C ILE A 131 18.80 -3.65 -24.13
N SER A 132 19.67 -4.51 -24.67
CA SER A 132 19.74 -5.94 -24.34
C SER A 132 20.78 -6.24 -23.28
#